data_AF-A0A929CGJ4-F1
#
_entry.id   AF-A0A929CGJ4-F1
#
_cell.length_a   1.000
_cell.length_b   1.000
_cell.length_c   1.000
_cell.angle_alpha   90.00
_cell.angle_beta   90.00
_cell.angle_gamma   90.00
#
_symmetry.space_group_name_H-M   'P 1'
#
loop_
_entity.id
_entity.type
_entity.pdbx_description
1 polymer ?
#
loop_
_entity_poly.entity_id
_entity_poly.type
_entity_poly.pdbx_seq_one_letter_code
_entity_poly.pdbx_strand_id
1 'polypeptide(L)'
;MPQADLPIAPLLPHLLQTLAHQATVILQAPPGAGKTTGVPLSLLEAEWLTGKSILMLEPRRLAASNAARFMARQLNEEVGQTVGYRIRYQHVVSSATRIEVVTEGILTRR
;
A
#
# COMPACT_ATOMS: atom_id res chain seq x y z
N MET A 1 -6.16 14.31 -1.98
CA MET A 1 -4.96 15.10 -2.33
C MET A 1 -4.20 14.26 -3.32
N PRO A 2 -3.95 14.77 -4.53
CA PRO A 2 -3.11 14.09 -5.51
C PRO A 2 -1.80 13.59 -4.88
N GLN A 3 -1.30 12.44 -5.34
CA GLN A 3 -0.07 11.84 -4.81
C GLN A 3 1.14 12.79 -4.89
N ALA A 4 1.16 13.69 -5.87
CA ALA A 4 2.18 14.71 -6.07
C ALA A 4 2.31 15.70 -4.88
N ASP A 5 1.25 15.89 -4.09
CA ASP A 5 1.23 16.85 -2.98
C ASP A 5 1.69 16.24 -1.64
N LEU A 6 1.98 14.94 -1.61
CA LEU A 6 2.41 14.27 -0.37
C LEU A 6 3.87 14.61 -0.04
N PRO A 7 4.24 14.84 1.22
CA PRO A 7 5.63 15.06 1.62
C PRO A 7 6.58 13.92 1.23
N ILE A 8 6.06 12.70 1.02
CA ILE A 8 6.85 11.55 0.56
C ILE A 8 7.14 11.59 -0.95
N ALA A 9 6.40 12.36 -1.74
CA ALA A 9 6.45 12.34 -3.20
C ALA A 9 7.87 12.51 -3.79
N PRO A 10 8.72 13.44 -3.29
CA PRO A 10 10.08 13.60 -3.80
C PRO A 10 10.98 12.38 -3.58
N LEU A 11 10.65 11.51 -2.61
CA LEU A 11 11.43 10.32 -2.27
C LEU A 11 11.01 9.07 -3.08
N LEU A 12 9.83 9.08 -3.72
CA LEU A 12 9.28 7.91 -4.40
C LEU A 12 10.13 7.44 -5.60
N PRO A 13 10.64 8.32 -6.49
CA PRO A 13 11.46 7.86 -7.61
C PRO A 13 12.73 7.13 -7.15
N HIS A 14 13.41 7.67 -6.13
CA HIS A 14 14.61 7.05 -5.58
C HIS A 14 14.30 5.72 -4.88
N LEU A 15 13.18 5.65 -4.16
CA LEU A 15 12.71 4.41 -3.53
C LEU A 15 12.45 3.31 -4.56
N LEU A 16 11.75 3.62 -5.65
CA LEU A 16 11.42 2.66 -6.72
C LEU A 16 12.68 2.15 -7.42
N GLN A 17 13.64 3.04 -7.72
CA GLN A 17 14.94 2.65 -8.29
C GLN A 17 15.72 1.75 -7.35
N THR A 18 15.73 2.05 -6.06
CA THR A 18 16.46 1.25 -5.07
C THR A 18 15.85 -0.14 -4.93
N LEU A 19 14.52 -0.24 -4.85
CA LEU A 19 13.81 -1.53 -4.76
C LEU A 19 13.90 -2.37 -6.04
N ALA A 20 14.18 -1.77 -7.20
CA ALA A 20 14.42 -2.50 -8.43
C ALA A 20 15.73 -3.33 -8.39
N HIS A 21 16.68 -2.93 -7.54
CA HIS A 21 18.01 -3.55 -7.45
C HIS A 21 18.32 -4.15 -6.07
N GLN A 22 17.55 -3.80 -5.04
CA GLN A 22 17.76 -4.24 -3.67
C GLN A 22 16.49 -4.88 -3.11
N ALA A 23 16.65 -5.97 -2.36
CA ALA A 23 15.52 -6.68 -1.76
C ALA A 23 14.88 -5.94 -0.59
N THR A 24 15.55 -4.95 0.02
CA THR A 24 15.08 -4.30 1.25
C THR A 24 15.57 -2.86 1.32
N VAL A 25 14.66 -1.95 1.70
CA VAL A 25 14.95 -0.53 1.91
C VAL A 25 14.31 -0.09 3.22
N ILE A 26 15.03 0.71 4.00
CA ILE A 26 14.48 1.40 5.18
C ILE A 26 14.13 2.82 4.76
N LEU A 27 12.84 3.16 4.84
CA LEU A 27 12.33 4.48 4.50
C LEU A 27 11.98 5.26 5.77
N GLN A 28 12.68 6.36 6.00
CA GLN A 28 12.38 7.28 7.09
C GLN A 28 11.69 8.53 6.56
N ALA A 29 10.52 8.85 7.13
CA ALA A 29 9.85 10.13 6.90
C ALA A 29 8.99 10.49 8.14
N PRO A 30 8.65 11.78 8.36
CA PRO A 30 7.79 12.18 9.47
C PRO A 30 6.41 11.50 9.47
N PRO A 31 5.72 11.41 10.63
CA PRO A 31 4.30 11.07 10.67
C PRO A 31 3.49 12.00 9.76
N GLY A 32 2.43 11.48 9.12
CA GLY A 32 1.61 12.26 8.19
C GLY A 32 2.24 12.52 6.81
N ALA A 33 3.50 12.12 6.56
CA ALA A 33 4.16 12.30 5.26
C ALA A 33 3.52 11.54 4.08
N GLY A 34 2.55 10.65 4.35
CA GLY A 34 1.91 9.84 3.31
C GLY A 34 2.63 8.53 2.99
N LYS A 35 3.50 8.01 3.87
CA LYS A 35 4.22 6.74 3.64
C LYS A 35 3.27 5.57 3.35
N THR A 36 2.30 5.34 4.24
CA THR A 36 1.34 4.22 4.16
C THR A 36 0.43 4.29 2.93
N THR A 37 0.23 5.48 2.35
CA THR A 37 -0.75 5.69 1.28
C THR A 37 -0.10 5.99 -0.07
N GLY A 38 1.05 6.67 -0.10
CA GLY A 38 1.76 7.02 -1.32
C GLY A 38 2.73 5.93 -1.80
N VAL A 39 3.43 5.25 -0.89
CA VAL A 39 4.42 4.23 -1.28
C VAL A 39 3.77 3.04 -1.98
N PRO A 40 2.71 2.39 -1.44
CA PRO A 40 2.10 1.25 -2.11
C PRO A 40 1.52 1.61 -3.48
N LEU A 41 0.91 2.80 -3.61
CA LEU A 41 0.38 3.27 -4.90
C LEU A 41 1.49 3.47 -5.93
N SER A 42 2.62 4.08 -5.56
CA SER A 42 3.77 4.24 -6.46
C SER A 42 4.36 2.91 -6.94
N LEU A 43 4.25 1.86 -6.13
CA LEU A 43 4.73 0.52 -6.50
C LEU A 43 3.85 -0.16 -7.56
N LEU A 44 2.62 0.31 -7.80
CA LEU A 44 1.76 -0.27 -8.84
C LEU A 44 2.34 -0.07 -10.24
N GLU A 45 3.06 1.03 -10.45
CA GLU A 45 3.71 1.42 -11.72
C GLU A 45 5.08 0.75 -11.92
N ALA A 46 5.57 0.00 -10.94
CA ALA A 46 6.87 -0.66 -11.03
C ALA A 46 6.80 -1.91 -11.93
N GLU A 47 7.48 -1.86 -13.08
CA GLU A 47 7.49 -2.96 -14.05
C GLU A 47 7.96 -4.30 -13.47
N TRP A 48 8.92 -4.26 -12.53
CA TRP A 48 9.46 -5.44 -11.83
C TRP A 48 8.45 -6.09 -10.85
N LEU A 49 7.32 -5.43 -10.58
CA LEU A 49 6.17 -5.95 -9.84
C LEU A 49 5.00 -6.39 -10.73
N THR A 50 5.13 -6.35 -12.05
CA THR A 50 4.09 -6.83 -12.97
C THR A 50 3.68 -8.27 -12.64
N GLY A 51 2.37 -8.52 -12.53
CA GLY A 51 1.82 -9.83 -12.17
C GLY A 51 1.97 -10.22 -10.70
N LYS A 52 2.59 -9.39 -9.86
CA LYS A 52 2.75 -9.63 -8.41
C LYS A 52 1.79 -8.77 -7.60
N SER A 53 1.48 -9.22 -6.39
CA SER A 53 0.70 -8.47 -5.39
C SER A 53 1.61 -7.83 -4.34
N ILE A 54 1.16 -6.73 -3.77
CA ILE A 54 1.78 -6.01 -2.65
C ILE A 54 0.98 -6.34 -1.39
N LEU A 55 1.68 -6.87 -0.38
CA LEU A 55 1.11 -7.11 0.95
C LEU A 55 1.61 -6.03 1.91
N MET A 56 0.70 -5.24 2.48
CA MET A 56 1.05 -4.16 3.41
C MET A 56 0.58 -4.52 4.82
N LEU A 57 1.52 -4.58 5.77
CA LEU A 57 1.20 -4.76 7.19
C LEU A 57 0.86 -3.41 7.84
N GLU A 58 -0.33 -3.30 8.42
CA GLU A 58 -0.74 -2.18 9.27
C GLU A 58 -1.30 -2.76 10.59
N PRO A 59 -0.63 -2.59 11.74
CA PRO A 59 -0.95 -3.30 12.97
C PRO A 59 -2.32 -2.92 13.54
N ARG A 60 -2.84 -1.73 13.24
CA ARG A 60 -4.12 -1.24 13.78
C ARG A 60 -5.24 -1.50 12.80
N ARG A 61 -6.27 -2.25 13.22
CA ARG A 61 -7.44 -2.61 12.39
C ARG A 61 -8.10 -1.41 11.70
N LEU A 62 -8.35 -0.33 12.43
CA LEU A 62 -8.99 0.86 11.87
C LEU A 62 -8.06 1.61 10.91
N ALA A 63 -6.75 1.62 11.18
CA ALA A 63 -5.78 2.22 10.27
C ALA A 63 -5.66 1.40 8.97
N ALA A 64 -5.67 0.07 9.07
CA ALA A 64 -5.61 -0.83 7.92
C ALA A 64 -6.79 -0.61 6.97
N SER A 65 -8.02 -0.61 7.50
CA SER A 65 -9.22 -0.39 6.69
C SER A 65 -9.28 1.04 6.13
N ASN A 66 -8.90 2.05 6.91
CA ASN A 66 -8.87 3.44 6.44
C ASN A 66 -7.79 3.68 5.38
N ALA A 67 -6.61 3.07 5.51
CA ALA A 67 -5.54 3.17 4.52
C ALA A 67 -5.97 2.58 3.18
N ALA A 68 -6.57 1.39 3.19
CA ALA A 68 -7.08 0.75 1.98
C ALA A 68 -8.17 1.59 1.31
N ARG A 69 -9.14 2.11 2.08
CA ARG A 69 -10.20 2.99 1.54
C ARG A 69 -9.65 4.31 1.01
N PHE A 70 -8.66 4.89 1.69
CA PHE A 70 -8.01 6.12 1.23
C PHE A 70 -7.30 5.90 -0.11
N MET A 71 -6.52 4.81 -0.22
CA MET A 71 -5.80 4.47 -1.45
C MET A 71 -6.75 4.14 -2.61
N ALA A 72 -7.82 3.36 -2.37
CA ALA A 72 -8.85 3.09 -3.38
C ALA A 72 -9.49 4.38 -3.92
N ARG A 73 -9.81 5.33 -3.02
CA ARG A 73 -10.31 6.66 -3.42
C ARG A 73 -9.32 7.46 -4.27
N GLN A 74 -7.99 7.31 -4.06
CA GLN A 74 -7.01 7.98 -4.91
C GLN A 74 -6.99 7.42 -6.33
N LEU A 75 -7.41 6.16 -6.50
CA LEU A 75 -7.57 5.52 -7.80
C LEU A 75 -8.96 5.71 -8.41
N ASN A 76 -9.87 6.43 -7.73
CA ASN A 76 -11.29 6.51 -8.08
C ASN A 76 -11.98 5.13 -8.14
N GLU A 77 -11.57 4.22 -7.27
CA GLU A 77 -12.08 2.85 -7.18
C GLU A 77 -12.82 2.61 -5.86
N GLU A 78 -13.68 1.59 -5.87
CA GLU A 78 -14.20 1.01 -4.64
C GLU A 78 -13.15 0.09 -3.99
N VAL A 79 -13.13 0.06 -2.66
CA VAL A 79 -12.25 -0.86 -1.92
C VAL A 79 -12.62 -2.32 -2.24
N GLY A 80 -11.62 -3.14 -2.49
CA GLY A 80 -11.76 -4.51 -2.98
C GLY A 80 -11.49 -4.66 -4.48
N GLN A 81 -11.35 -3.55 -5.23
CA GLN A 81 -10.77 -3.55 -6.58
C GLN A 81 -9.24 -3.63 -6.51
N THR A 82 -8.48 -2.67 -7.06
CA THR A 82 -7.01 -2.69 -7.04
C THR A 82 -6.46 -2.68 -5.61
N VAL A 83 -7.15 -2.02 -4.69
CA VAL A 83 -6.78 -1.93 -3.28
C VAL A 83 -7.84 -2.55 -2.39
N GLY A 84 -7.44 -3.46 -1.50
CA GLY A 84 -8.31 -4.13 -0.55
C GLY A 84 -7.66 -4.32 0.82
N TYR A 85 -8.40 -4.93 1.74
CA TYR A 85 -7.87 -5.28 3.07
C TYR A 85 -8.42 -6.59 3.61
N ARG A 86 -7.63 -7.25 4.46
CA ARG A 86 -8.08 -8.36 5.32
C ARG A 86 -7.68 -8.08 6.76
N ILE A 87 -8.69 -7.96 7.61
CA ILE A 87 -8.57 -7.78 9.06
C ILE A 87 -9.48 -8.79 9.74
N ARG A 88 -9.32 -8.98 11.06
CA ARG A 88 -10.19 -9.90 11.80
C ARG A 88 -11.66 -9.53 11.57
N TYR A 89 -12.43 -10.52 11.09
CA TYR A 89 -13.87 -10.43 10.76
C TYR A 89 -14.25 -9.62 9.52
N GLN A 90 -13.29 -9.05 8.76
CA GLN A 90 -13.61 -8.33 7.52
C GLN A 90 -12.58 -8.61 6.44
N HIS A 91 -13.08 -9.02 5.28
CA HIS A 91 -12.28 -9.35 4.10
C HIS A 91 -12.90 -8.61 2.91
N VAL A 92 -12.25 -7.55 2.45
CA VAL A 92 -12.71 -6.74 1.32
C VAL A 92 -11.59 -6.74 0.28
N VAL A 93 -11.56 -7.83 -0.49
CA VAL A 93 -10.57 -8.12 -1.55
C VAL A 93 -11.25 -8.91 -2.67
N SER A 94 -10.67 -8.88 -3.86
CA SER A 94 -11.10 -9.69 -5.01
C SER A 94 -9.89 -10.26 -5.77
N SER A 95 -10.14 -10.98 -6.86
CA SER A 95 -9.08 -11.40 -7.79
C SER A 95 -8.36 -10.23 -8.46
N ALA A 96 -8.96 -9.03 -8.49
CA ALA A 96 -8.33 -7.82 -9.03
C ALA A 96 -7.42 -7.11 -8.01
N THR A 97 -7.47 -7.50 -6.73
CA THR A 97 -6.70 -6.81 -5.67
C THR A 97 -5.21 -7.03 -5.84
N ARG A 98 -4.50 -5.91 -6.03
CA ARG A 98 -3.04 -5.86 -6.11
C ARG A 98 -2.39 -5.35 -4.83
N ILE A 99 -3.00 -4.41 -4.12
CA ILE A 99 -2.55 -3.97 -2.80
C ILE A 99 -3.49 -4.53 -1.75
N GLU A 100 -2.96 -5.41 -0.91
CA GLU A 100 -3.72 -6.00 0.19
C GLU A 100 -3.17 -5.51 1.54
N VAL A 101 -4.00 -4.76 2.27
CA VAL A 101 -3.65 -4.29 3.62
C VAL A 101 -4.09 -5.32 4.66
N VAL A 102 -3.17 -5.77 5.51
CA VAL A 102 -3.43 -6.79 6.53
C VAL A 102 -3.01 -6.32 7.91
N THR A 103 -3.70 -6.83 8.94
CA THR A 103 -3.21 -6.76 10.33
C THR A 103 -2.28 -7.91 10.65
N GLU A 104 -1.46 -7.77 11.68
CA GLU A 104 -0.48 -8.78 12.11
C GLU A 104 -1.09 -10.17 12.32
N GLY A 105 -2.21 -10.27 13.05
CA GLY A 105 -2.89 -11.55 13.26
C GLY A 105 -3.48 -12.20 12.02
N ILE A 106 -3.62 -11.46 10.90
CA ILE A 106 -3.99 -12.01 9.59
C ILE A 106 -2.73 -12.47 8.86
N LEU A 107 -1.64 -11.69 8.93
CA LEU A 107 -0.37 -12.02 8.29
C LEU A 107 0.22 -13.33 8.82
N THR A 108 0.23 -13.53 10.13
CA THR A 108 0.84 -14.71 10.78
C THR A 108 0.04 -16.00 10.66
N ARG A 109 -1.20 -15.93 10.16
CA ARG A 109 -2.08 -17.09 9.95
C ARG A 109 -2.15 -17.54 8.48
N ARG A 110 -1.38 -16.89 7.61
CA ARG A 110 -1.24 -17.28 6.21
C ARG A 110 -0.24 -18.40 6.02
#